data_AF-D2UF14-F1
#
_entry.id   AF-D2UF14-F1
#
_cell.length_a   1.000
_cell.length_b   1.000
_cell.length_c   1.000
_cell.angle_alpha   90.00
_cell.angle_beta   90.00
_cell.angle_gamma   90.00
#
_symmetry.space_group_name_H-M   'P 1'
#
loop_
_entity.id
_entity.type
_entity.pdbx_description
1 polymer ?
#
loop_
_entity_poly.entity_id
_entity_poly.type
_entity_poly.pdbx_seq_one_letter_code
_entity_poly.pdbx_strand_id
1 'polypeptide(L)'
;MRQPSSRRSTKSKRSTCQAMPCTDLQWTFVEPTPSPMMTREQAEALNAAELARAQRPPRRVRPTQQCTMGYGYYPDSHKPVPTLRLRGRWLEQLGFAIGSKLRITVRDGELVIAVVGEE
;
A
#
# COMPACT_ATOMS: atom_id res chain seq x y z
N MET A 1 15.85 -28.14 13.27
CA MET A 1 15.12 -28.57 12.06
C MET A 1 13.64 -28.26 12.23
N ARG A 2 13.07 -27.35 11.43
CA ARG A 2 11.62 -27.12 11.39
C ARG A 2 11.20 -26.78 9.97
N GLN A 3 10.42 -27.66 9.37
CA GLN A 3 9.43 -27.36 8.33
C GLN A 3 8.39 -28.48 8.31
N PRO A 4 7.17 -28.28 7.76
CA PRO A 4 6.43 -27.03 7.54
C PRO A 4 4.97 -27.11 8.04
N SER A 5 4.32 -25.96 8.22
CA SER A 5 2.87 -25.91 8.46
C SER A 5 2.10 -26.17 7.17
N SER A 6 1.18 -27.12 7.21
CA SER A 6 0.31 -27.47 6.09
C SER A 6 -0.73 -26.35 5.86
N ARG A 7 -0.51 -25.54 4.81
CA ARG A 7 -1.58 -24.68 4.30
C ARG A 7 -2.43 -25.47 3.31
N ARG A 8 -3.59 -25.90 3.79
CA ARG A 8 -4.72 -26.36 3.01
C ARG A 8 -5.09 -25.29 1.98
N SER A 9 -4.75 -25.52 0.72
CA SER A 9 -5.18 -24.71 -0.42
C SER A 9 -6.66 -24.97 -0.68
N THR A 10 -7.53 -24.03 -0.35
CA THR A 10 -8.90 -24.03 -0.85
C THR A 10 -8.88 -23.38 -2.25
N LYS A 11 -8.85 -24.22 -3.28
CA LYS A 11 -9.16 -23.79 -4.67
C LYS A 11 -10.62 -23.36 -4.72
N SER A 12 -10.90 -22.09 -4.44
CA SER A 12 -12.15 -21.46 -4.84
C SER A 12 -12.12 -21.33 -6.37
N LYS A 13 -12.89 -22.16 -7.07
CA LYS A 13 -13.22 -21.97 -8.48
C LYS A 13 -13.92 -20.61 -8.59
N ARG A 14 -13.28 -19.60 -9.18
CA ARG A 14 -14.00 -18.41 -9.65
C ARG A 14 -14.97 -18.89 -10.74
N SER A 15 -16.25 -18.82 -10.45
CA SER A 15 -17.29 -18.90 -11.48
C SER A 15 -17.05 -17.77 -12.47
N THR A 16 -16.97 -18.11 -13.76
CA THR A 16 -17.04 -17.13 -14.83
C THR A 16 -18.40 -16.45 -14.73
N CYS A 17 -18.43 -15.24 -14.16
CA CYS A 17 -19.62 -14.41 -14.23
C CYS A 17 -19.79 -14.02 -15.70
N GLN A 18 -20.77 -14.63 -16.37
CA GLN A 18 -21.21 -14.13 -17.67
C GLN A 18 -21.65 -12.68 -17.45
N ALA A 19 -20.97 -11.74 -18.10
CA ALA A 19 -21.34 -10.35 -18.05
C ALA A 19 -22.72 -10.21 -18.69
N MET A 20 -23.75 -10.04 -17.86
CA MET A 20 -25.03 -9.59 -18.36
C MET A 20 -24.80 -8.21 -19.00
N PRO A 21 -25.36 -7.95 -20.20
CA PRO A 21 -25.30 -6.60 -20.77
C PRO A 21 -25.87 -5.64 -19.73
N CYS A 22 -25.10 -4.59 -19.43
CA CYS A 22 -25.41 -3.61 -18.42
C CYS A 22 -26.68 -2.86 -18.86
N THR A 23 -27.85 -3.34 -18.47
CA THR A 23 -29.11 -2.62 -18.64
C THR A 23 -29.01 -1.34 -17.80
N ASP A 24 -29.42 -0.22 -18.40
CA ASP A 24 -29.37 1.13 -17.85
C ASP A 24 -29.38 1.16 -16.32
N LEU A 25 -28.21 1.44 -15.74
CA LEU A 25 -28.07 1.76 -14.33
C LEU A 25 -28.77 3.11 -14.11
N GLN A 26 -30.08 3.04 -13.87
CA GLN A 26 -30.86 4.17 -13.39
C GLN A 26 -30.29 4.55 -12.01
N TRP A 27 -29.62 5.70 -11.95
CA TRP A 27 -29.21 6.29 -10.68
C TRP A 27 -30.47 6.78 -9.96
N THR A 28 -30.98 5.99 -9.02
CA THR A 28 -32.01 6.45 -8.10
C THR A 28 -31.34 7.24 -6.97
N PHE A 29 -31.67 8.53 -6.89
CA PHE A 29 -31.25 9.36 -5.77
C PHE A 29 -31.97 8.86 -4.51
N VAL A 30 -31.25 8.16 -3.65
CA VAL A 30 -31.75 7.79 -2.33
C VAL A 30 -31.51 8.98 -1.41
N GLU A 31 -32.58 9.64 -1.01
CA GLU A 31 -32.50 10.73 -0.04
C GLU A 31 -31.98 10.16 1.29
N PRO A 32 -30.80 10.60 1.76
CA PRO A 32 -30.21 10.03 2.96
C PRO A 32 -31.05 10.43 4.17
N THR A 33 -31.45 9.45 4.97
CA THR A 33 -32.09 9.70 6.27
C THR A 33 -31.22 10.69 7.06
N PRO A 34 -31.78 11.83 7.52
CA PRO A 34 -30.99 12.83 8.21
C PRO A 34 -30.36 12.21 9.45
N SER A 35 -29.03 12.29 9.53
CA SER A 35 -28.30 11.81 10.70
C SER A 35 -28.74 12.63 11.92
N PRO A 36 -29.09 11.98 13.05
CA PRO A 36 -29.45 12.70 14.26
C PRO A 36 -28.29 13.60 14.68
N MET A 37 -28.60 14.82 15.14
CA MET A 37 -27.58 15.73 15.65
C MET A 37 -26.79 15.04 16.77
N MET A 38 -25.46 15.10 16.70
CA MET A 38 -24.60 14.55 17.75
C MET A 38 -24.96 15.17 19.09
N THR A 39 -25.10 14.32 20.11
CA THR A 39 -25.28 14.81 21.47
C THR A 39 -24.00 15.46 21.95
N ARG A 40 -24.12 16.37 22.93
CA ARG A 40 -22.98 17.06 23.53
C ARG A 40 -21.93 16.08 24.07
N GLU A 41 -22.36 15.00 24.70
CA GLU A 41 -21.49 13.95 25.23
C GLU A 41 -20.71 13.23 24.13
N GLN A 42 -21.35 12.97 22.99
CA GLN A 42 -20.69 12.36 21.83
C GLN A 42 -19.63 13.30 21.24
N ALA A 43 -19.89 14.60 21.22
CA ALA A 43 -18.93 15.60 20.76
C ALA A 43 -17.73 15.69 21.71
N GLU A 44 -17.97 15.70 23.02
CA GLU A 44 -16.92 15.70 24.05
C GLU A 44 -16.07 14.42 23.98
N ALA A 45 -16.69 13.26 23.76
CA ALA A 45 -15.98 11.99 23.57
C ALA A 45 -15.11 11.99 22.30
N LEU A 46 -15.58 12.59 21.21
CA LEU A 46 -14.81 12.71 19.96
C LEU A 46 -13.60 13.63 20.14
N ASN A 47 -13.80 14.76 20.82
CA ASN A 47 -12.73 15.70 21.14
C ASN A 47 -11.68 15.06 22.09
N ALA A 48 -12.13 14.33 23.11
CA ALA A 48 -11.24 13.59 24.00
C ALA A 48 -10.43 12.51 23.24
N ALA A 49 -11.06 11.82 22.28
CA ALA A 49 -10.37 10.84 21.44
C ALA A 49 -9.33 11.50 20.50
N GLU A 50 -9.60 12.70 20.00
CA GLU A 50 -8.68 13.47 19.18
C GLU A 50 -7.47 13.97 19.98
N LEU A 51 -7.71 14.53 21.17
CA LEU A 51 -6.65 14.90 22.13
C LEU A 51 -5.77 13.69 22.48
N ALA A 52 -6.38 12.53 22.74
CA ALA A 52 -5.63 11.29 23.01
C ALA A 52 -4.81 10.80 21.81
N ARG A 53 -5.25 11.05 20.57
CA ARG A 53 -4.47 10.73 19.36
C ARG A 53 -3.29 11.67 19.19
N ALA A 54 -3.45 12.96 19.49
CA ALA A 54 -2.39 13.96 19.39
C ALA A 54 -1.24 13.68 20.38
N GLN A 55 -1.56 13.16 21.58
CA GLN A 55 -0.57 12.81 22.60
C GLN A 55 0.23 11.54 22.27
N ARG A 56 -0.15 10.74 21.27
CA ARG A 56 0.59 9.52 20.94
C ARG A 56 1.96 9.89 20.39
N PRO A 57 3.05 9.28 20.90
CA PRO A 57 4.38 9.53 20.35
C PRO A 57 4.41 9.19 18.86
N PRO A 58 5.14 9.96 18.05
CA PRO A 58 5.24 9.70 16.62
C PRO A 58 5.77 8.28 16.42
N ARG A 59 5.13 7.51 15.53
CA ARG A 59 5.59 6.17 15.18
C ARG A 59 7.02 6.28 14.66
N ARG A 60 7.97 5.65 15.36
CA ARG A 60 9.38 5.59 14.93
C ARG A 60 9.43 5.03 13.52
N VAL A 61 9.91 5.84 12.57
CA VAL A 61 10.22 5.39 11.22
C VAL A 61 11.45 4.50 11.37
N ARG A 62 11.25 3.18 11.31
CA ARG A 62 12.39 2.26 11.28
C ARG A 62 13.02 2.37 9.89
N PRO A 63 14.28 2.79 9.75
CA PRO A 63 14.97 2.67 8.47
C PRO A 63 15.07 1.18 8.19
N THR A 64 14.41 0.70 7.14
CA THR A 64 14.59 -0.67 6.68
C THR A 64 15.93 -0.73 5.96
N GLN A 65 17.01 -0.92 6.73
CA GLN A 65 18.36 -1.09 6.19
C GLN A 65 18.51 -2.40 5.38
N GLN A 66 17.55 -3.32 5.53
CA GLN A 66 17.51 -4.62 4.85
C GLN A 66 16.14 -4.83 4.23
N CYS A 67 16.12 -5.29 2.99
CA CYS A 67 14.91 -5.65 2.26
C CYS A 67 15.12 -7.01 1.59
N THR A 68 14.07 -7.84 1.62
CA THR A 68 14.08 -9.14 0.95
C THR A 68 13.61 -8.97 -0.48
N MET A 69 14.31 -9.60 -1.43
CA MET A 69 13.89 -9.62 -2.84
C MET A 69 12.52 -10.27 -2.97
N GLY A 70 11.58 -9.56 -3.59
CA GLY A 70 10.28 -10.11 -3.96
C GLY A 70 10.35 -10.80 -5.31
N TYR A 71 9.21 -11.34 -5.75
CA TYR A 71 9.05 -11.87 -7.10
C TYR A 71 7.82 -11.24 -7.76
N GLY A 72 7.90 -11.05 -9.07
CA GLY A 72 6.81 -10.66 -9.95
C GLY A 72 6.73 -11.59 -11.17
N TYR A 73 5.79 -11.32 -12.06
CA TYR A 73 5.61 -12.05 -13.31
C TYR A 73 5.37 -11.05 -14.43
N TYR A 74 5.93 -11.32 -15.61
CA TYR A 74 5.51 -10.60 -16.81
C TYR A 74 4.11 -11.06 -17.23
N PRO A 75 3.30 -10.22 -17.89
CA PRO A 75 1.97 -10.59 -18.36
C PRO A 75 2.00 -11.83 -19.27
N ASP A 76 3.02 -11.93 -20.11
CA ASP A 76 3.13 -12.95 -21.15
C ASP A 76 3.98 -14.16 -20.72
N SER A 77 4.56 -14.13 -19.51
CA SER A 77 5.41 -15.20 -19.03
C SER A 77 5.12 -15.54 -17.56
N HIS A 78 4.81 -16.80 -17.29
CA HIS A 78 4.62 -17.31 -15.93
C HIS A 78 5.93 -17.57 -15.16
N LYS A 79 7.07 -17.05 -15.66
CA LYS A 79 8.36 -17.18 -14.98
C LYS A 79 8.49 -16.11 -13.89
N PRO A 80 8.90 -16.48 -12.66
CA PRO A 80 9.11 -15.50 -11.60
C PRO A 80 10.34 -14.64 -11.93
N VAL A 81 10.19 -13.34 -11.77
CA VAL A 81 11.23 -12.33 -11.99
C VAL A 81 11.53 -11.65 -10.66
N PRO A 82 12.81 -11.42 -10.29
CA PRO A 82 13.15 -10.72 -9.07
C PRO A 82 12.65 -9.27 -9.12
N THR A 83 11.95 -8.84 -8.06
CA THR A 83 11.39 -7.48 -7.98
C THR A 83 11.74 -6.84 -6.64
N LEU A 84 12.30 -5.63 -6.69
CA LEU A 84 12.60 -4.80 -5.54
C LEU A 84 11.59 -3.65 -5.44
N ARG A 85 10.95 -3.49 -4.27
CA ARG A 85 10.01 -2.38 -4.02
C ARG A 85 10.46 -1.55 -2.83
N LEU A 86 10.86 -0.31 -3.10
CA LEU A 86 11.23 0.68 -2.09
C LEU A 86 10.03 1.62 -1.83
N ARG A 87 9.67 1.84 -0.56
CA ARG A 87 8.59 2.77 -0.18
C ARG A 87 8.87 3.39 1.18
N GLY A 88 8.45 4.64 1.35
CA GLY A 88 8.33 5.31 2.65
C GLY A 88 8.91 6.71 2.63
N ARG A 89 8.62 7.48 3.68
CA ARG A 89 9.13 8.86 3.86
C ARG A 89 10.66 8.96 3.89
N TRP A 90 11.35 7.86 4.20
CA TRP A 90 12.81 7.82 4.20
C TRP A 90 13.42 8.04 2.80
N LEU A 91 12.70 7.68 1.73
CA LEU A 91 13.13 7.96 0.34
C LEU A 91 13.06 9.45 0.04
N GLU A 92 11.96 10.11 0.43
CA GLU A 92 11.79 11.56 0.28
C GLU A 92 12.86 12.33 1.06
N GLN A 93 13.19 11.88 2.28
CA GLN A 93 14.27 12.46 3.11
C GLN A 93 15.65 12.36 2.45
N LEU A 94 15.86 11.40 1.56
CA LEU A 94 17.09 11.22 0.78
C LEU A 94 17.05 11.94 -0.58
N GLY A 95 15.97 12.65 -0.90
CA GLY A 95 15.81 13.38 -2.17
C GLY A 95 15.22 12.55 -3.31
N PHE A 96 14.74 11.33 -3.06
CA PHE A 96 14.01 10.53 -4.06
C PHE A 96 12.56 11.02 -4.15
N ALA A 97 12.37 12.24 -4.68
CA ALA A 97 11.06 12.82 -4.88
C ALA A 97 10.38 12.26 -6.15
N ILE A 98 9.06 12.43 -6.21
CA ILE A 98 8.28 12.05 -7.40
C ILE A 98 8.72 12.96 -8.55
N GLY A 99 9.10 12.35 -9.68
CA GLY A 99 9.62 13.07 -10.85
C GLY A 99 11.13 13.26 -10.88
N SER A 100 11.85 12.94 -9.80
CA SER A 100 13.32 13.00 -9.79
C SER A 100 13.93 11.96 -10.73
N LYS A 101 14.99 12.35 -11.44
CA LYS A 101 15.79 11.42 -12.26
C LYS A 101 16.75 10.64 -11.37
N LEU A 102 16.83 9.32 -11.59
CA LEU A 102 17.67 8.42 -10.81
C LEU A 102 18.76 7.81 -11.70
N ARG A 103 19.98 7.71 -11.15
CA ARG A 103 21.08 6.94 -11.71
C ARG A 103 21.11 5.58 -11.06
N ILE A 104 21.01 4.53 -11.88
CA ILE A 104 21.14 3.14 -11.44
C ILE A 104 22.49 2.62 -11.97
N THR A 105 23.37 2.23 -11.06
CA THR A 105 24.67 1.64 -11.37
C THR A 105 24.75 0.25 -10.79
N VAL A 106 25.13 -0.72 -11.63
CA VAL A 106 25.38 -2.09 -11.23
C VAL A 106 26.90 -2.26 -11.08
N ARG A 107 27.32 -2.80 -9.94
CA ARG A 107 28.70 -3.24 -9.67
C ARG A 107 28.67 -4.73 -9.29
N ASP A 108 29.82 -5.33 -9.06
CA ASP A 108 29.95 -6.75 -8.74
C ASP A 108 29.19 -7.12 -7.44
N GLY A 109 27.92 -7.52 -7.60
CA GLY A 109 27.01 -7.85 -6.49
C GLY A 109 26.25 -6.68 -5.89
N GLU A 110 26.40 -5.46 -6.40
CA GLU A 110 25.77 -4.26 -5.82
C GLU A 110 24.89 -3.53 -6.84
N LEU A 111 23.70 -3.12 -6.38
CA LEU A 111 22.79 -2.25 -7.11
C LEU A 111 22.74 -0.90 -6.38
N VAL A 112 23.47 0.08 -6.90
CA VAL A 112 23.51 1.43 -6.33
C VAL A 112 22.52 2.32 -7.07
N ILE A 113 21.57 2.89 -6.32
CA ILE A 113 20.57 3.82 -6.83
C ILE A 113 20.85 5.18 -6.20
N ALA A 114 21.10 6.19 -7.04
CA ALA A 114 21.37 7.56 -6.60
C ALA A 114 20.44 8.55 -7.31
N VAL A 115 20.12 9.66 -6.66
CA VAL A 115 19.43 10.79 -7.29
C VAL A 115 20.44 11.51 -8.19
N VAL A 116 20.03 11.84 -9.41
CA VAL A 116 20.82 12.72 -10.28
C VAL A 116 20.53 14.15 -9.80
N GLY A 117 21.55 14.85 -9.33
CA GLY A 117 21.41 16.27 -9.03
C GLY A 117 21.04 17.03 -10.31
N GLU A 118 20.01 17.86 -10.23
CA GLU A 118 19.84 18.93 -11.22
C GLU A 118 20.90 19.97 -10.86
N GLU A 119 21.92 20.11 -11.72
CA GLU A 119 22.83 21.25 -11.67
C GLU A 119 22.13 22.50 -12.22
#